data_AF-A0A9D6Z881-F1
#
_entry.id   AF-A0A9D6Z881-F1
#
_cell.length_a   1.000
_cell.length_b   1.000
_cell.length_c   1.000
_cell.angle_alpha   90.00
_cell.angle_beta   90.00
_cell.angle_gamma   90.00
#
_symmetry.space_group_name_H-M   'P 1'
#
loop_
_entity.id
_entity.type
_entity.pdbx_description
1 polymer ?
#
loop_
_entity_poly.entity_id
_entity_poly.type
_entity_poly.pdbx_seq_one_letter_code
_entity_poly.pdbx_strand_id
1 'polypeptide(L)' 'MRYYGIDFVAHELDVHPSSLRRWEDNGLITPERATMGKTMLRIYDEKAMRLLRRAKESMDTGMSVREAFDKARREEQQND' A
#
# COMPACT_ATOMS: atom_id res chain seq x y z
N MET A 1 -12.32 -9.75 7.81
CA MET A 1 -11.48 -8.85 7.00
C MET A 1 -10.97 -7.75 7.91
N ARG A 2 -9.65 -7.60 8.06
CA ARG A 2 -9.05 -6.58 8.92
C ARG A 2 -8.66 -5.39 8.03
N TYR A 3 -9.03 -4.19 8.46
CA TYR A 3 -8.71 -2.95 7.77
C TYR A 3 -7.71 -2.14 8.60
N TYR A 4 -6.80 -1.49 7.90
CA TYR A 4 -5.71 -0.72 8.49
C TYR A 4 -5.78 0.73 8.02
N GLY A 5 -5.60 1.68 8.94
CA GLY A 5 -5.52 3.10 8.61
C GLY A 5 -4.14 3.50 8.07
N ILE A 6 -4.07 4.61 7.34
CA ILE A 6 -2.82 5.09 6.73
C ILE A 6 -1.64 5.20 7.71
N ASP A 7 -1.87 5.63 8.95
CA ASP A 7 -0.81 5.80 9.95
C ASP A 7 -0.24 4.44 10.41
N PHE A 8 -1.12 3.44 10.56
CA PHE A 8 -0.70 2.08 10.88
C PHE A 8 0.13 1.49 9.73
N VAL A 9 -0.36 1.63 8.49
CA VAL A 9 0.33 1.13 7.30
C VAL A 9 1.70 1.79 7.13
N ALA A 10 1.78 3.10 7.35
CA ALA A 10 3.02 3.86 7.29
C ALA A 10 4.05 3.35 8.32
N HIS A 11 3.61 3.18 9.57
CA HIS A 11 4.46 2.66 10.63
C HIS A 11 4.95 1.23 10.34
N GLU A 12 4.06 0.36 9.86
CA GLU A 12 4.40 -1.04 9.60
C GLU A 12 5.40 -1.20 8.44
N LEU A 13 5.28 -0.37 7.40
CA LEU A 13 6.18 -0.39 6.25
C LEU A 13 7.45 0.44 6.46
N ASP A 14 7.61 1.07 7.63
CA ASP A 14 8.69 2.02 7.93
C ASP A 14 8.82 3.11 6.84
N VAL A 15 7.67 3.69 6.45
CA VAL A 15 7.61 4.80 5.50
C VAL A 15 6.82 5.96 6.07
N HIS A 16 7.10 7.18 5.60
CA HIS A 16 6.31 8.33 5.99
C HIS A 16 4.89 8.27 5.36
N PRO A 17 3.82 8.69 6.06
CA PRO A 17 2.46 8.72 5.49
C PRO A 17 2.34 9.53 4.18
N SER A 18 3.23 10.51 3.97
CA SER A 18 3.30 11.26 2.69
C SER A 18 3.77 10.39 1.52
N SER A 19 4.59 9.36 1.76
CA SER A 19 4.99 8.39 0.73
C SER A 19 3.78 7.59 0.25
N LEU A 20 2.92 7.13 1.18
CA LEU A 20 1.67 6.46 0.84
C LEU A 20 0.74 7.35 0.02
N ARG A 21 0.60 8.64 0.40
CA ARG A 21 -0.18 9.61 -0.39
C ARG A 21 0.39 9.82 -1.79
N ARG A 22 1.72 9.94 -1.90
CA ARG A 22 2.40 10.03 -3.21
C ARG A 22 2.19 8.78 -4.07
N TRP A 23 2.18 7.60 -3.46
CA TRP A 23 1.91 6.36 -4.19
C TRP A 23 0.47 6.31 -4.70
N GLU A 24 -0.50 6.81 -3.92
CA GLU A 24 -1.88 6.99 -4.38
C GLU A 24 -1.97 8.01 -5.52
N ASP A 25 -1.34 9.18 -5.37
CA ASP A 25 -1.34 10.24 -6.39
C ASP A 25 -0.73 9.77 -7.72
N ASN A 26 0.29 8.89 -7.65
CA ASN A 26 0.93 8.28 -8.81
C ASN A 26 0.16 7.07 -9.37
N GLY A 27 -0.99 6.70 -8.79
CA GLY A 27 -1.82 5.56 -9.23
C GLY A 27 -1.22 4.18 -8.92
N LEU A 28 -0.24 4.10 -8.02
CA LEU A 28 0.43 2.85 -7.63
C LEU A 28 -0.40 2.04 -6.63
N ILE A 29 -1.18 2.73 -5.81
CA ILE A 29 -2.12 2.13 -4.86
C ILE A 29 -3.46 2.85 -4.92
N THR A 30 -4.53 2.13 -4.63
CA THR A 30 -5.88 2.68 -4.55
C THR A 30 -6.50 2.25 -3.23
N PRO A 31 -6.28 3.00 -2.12
CA PRO A 31 -6.88 2.66 -0.85
C PRO A 31 -8.40 2.74 -0.92
N GLU A 32 -9.07 1.84 -0.22
CA GLU A 32 -10.51 1.94 -0.01
C GLU A 32 -10.80 3.12 0.91
N ARG A 33 -12.02 3.68 0.79
CA ARG A 33 -12.45 4.80 1.62
C ARG A 33 -13.64 4.36 2.47
N ALA A 34 -13.44 4.36 3.77
CA ALA A 34 -14.50 4.09 4.74
C ALA A 34 -15.04 5.41 5.29
N THR A 35 -16.37 5.53 5.34
CA THR A 35 -17.04 6.67 5.97
C THR A 35 -17.29 6.35 7.44
N MET A 36 -16.62 7.07 8.34
CA MET A 36 -16.86 7.00 9.78
C MET A 36 -17.57 8.28 10.22
N GLY A 37 -18.90 8.25 10.21
CA GLY A 37 -19.73 9.43 10.46
C GLY A 37 -19.57 10.49 9.36
N LYS A 38 -18.98 11.65 9.71
CA LYS A 38 -18.70 12.74 8.75
C LYS A 38 -17.28 12.69 8.18
N THR A 39 -16.45 11.76 8.65
CA THR A 39 -15.03 11.68 8.28
C THR A 39 -14.82 10.55 7.29
N MET A 40 -14.13 10.84 6.18
CA MET A 40 -13.72 9.83 5.20
C MET A 40 -12.28 9.40 5.51
N LEU A 41 -12.09 8.10 5.77
CA LEU A 41 -10.80 7.51 6.14
C LEU A 41 -10.29 6.61 5.03
N ARG A 42 -8.99 6.66 4.77
CA ARG A 42 -8.30 5.69 3.92
C ARG A 42 -8.09 4.41 4.71
N ILE A 43 -8.59 3.32 4.17
CA ILE A 43 -8.44 1.98 4.72
C ILE A 43 -7.74 1.08 3.71
N TYR A 44 -6.88 0.23 4.24
CA TYR A 44 -6.12 -0.77 3.49
C TYR A 44 -6.54 -2.12 4.03
N ASP A 45 -6.94 -3.02 3.14
CA ASP A 45 -7.26 -4.39 3.50
C ASP A 45 -5.98 -5.25 3.56
N GLU A 46 -6.15 -6.54 3.86
CA GLU A 46 -5.04 -7.46 3.96
C GLU A 46 -4.33 -7.70 2.61
N LYS A 47 -5.07 -7.64 1.50
CA LYS A 47 -4.51 -7.76 0.15
C LYS A 47 -3.62 -6.57 -0.19
N ALA A 48 -4.09 -5.35 0.10
CA ALA A 48 -3.30 -4.12 -0.05
C ALA A 48 -2.04 -4.18 0.82
N MET A 49 -2.15 -4.66 2.07
CA MET A 49 -0.98 -4.82 2.94
C MET A 49 0.07 -5.77 2.38
N ARG A 50 -0.33 -6.94 1.84
CA ARG A 50 0.62 -7.86 1.20
C ARG A 50 1.34 -7.23 0.01
N LEU A 51 0.59 -6.55 -0.85
CA LEU A 51 1.14 -5.84 -2.01
C LEU A 51 2.14 -4.76 -1.58
N LEU A 52 1.79 -3.96 -0.56
CA LEU A 52 2.64 -2.91 -0.02
C LEU A 52 3.94 -3.45 0.59
N ARG A 53 3.87 -4.55 1.36
CA ARG A 53 5.05 -5.20 1.94
C ARG A 53 6.01 -5.69 0.85
N ARG A 54 5.51 -6.39 -0.17
CA ARG A 54 6.32 -6.86 -1.31
C ARG A 54 6.94 -5.72 -2.12
N ALA A 55 6.17 -4.65 -2.33
CA ALA A 55 6.70 -3.45 -2.98
C ALA A 55 7.82 -2.84 -2.13
N LYS A 56 7.65 -2.73 -0.81
CA LYS A 56 8.70 -2.22 0.09
C LYS A 56 9.96 -3.08 0.06
N GLU A 57 9.82 -4.40 0.15
CA GLU A 57 10.96 -5.35 0.03
C GLU A 57 11.72 -5.14 -1.29
N SER A 58 11.01 -4.98 -2.41
CA SER A 58 11.63 -4.73 -3.71
C SER A 58 12.31 -3.35 -3.77
N MET A 59 11.73 -2.32 -3.16
CA MET A 59 12.37 -1.00 -3.04
C MET A 59 13.65 -1.06 -2.20
N ASP A 60 13.69 -1.89 -1.16
CA ASP A 60 14.87 -2.07 -0.31
C ASP A 60 16.03 -2.73 -1.06
N THR A 61 15.74 -3.47 -2.13
CA THR A 61 16.76 -3.97 -3.07
C THR A 61 17.26 -2.93 -4.08
N GLY A 62 16.77 -1.69 -4.01
CA GLY A 62 17.14 -0.60 -4.90
C GLY A 62 16.26 -0.46 -6.15
N MET A 63 15.16 -1.21 -6.26
CA MET A 63 14.20 -1.02 -7.36
C MET A 63 13.50 0.33 -7.25
N SER A 64 13.15 0.92 -8.39
CA SER A 64 12.29 2.09 -8.37
C SER A 64 10.91 1.74 -7.83
N VAL A 65 10.22 2.73 -7.26
CA VAL A 65 8.87 2.55 -6.71
C VAL A 65 7.92 1.90 -7.72
N ARG A 66 7.92 2.37 -8.97
CA ARG A 66 7.05 1.84 -10.02
C ARG A 66 7.34 0.36 -10.31
N GLU A 67 8.60 0.01 -10.50
CA GLU A 67 9.01 -1.38 -10.77
C GLU A 67 8.68 -2.30 -9.60
N ALA A 68 8.87 -1.82 -8.37
CA ALA A 68 8.54 -2.57 -7.17
C ALA A 68 7.04 -2.89 -7.07
N PHE A 69 6.17 -1.93 -7.38
CA PHE A 69 4.73 -2.15 -7.43
C PHE A 69 4.31 -3.07 -8.58
N ASP A 70 4.90 -2.91 -9.76
CA ASP A 70 4.62 -3.79 -10.91
C ASP A 70 5.04 -5.23 -10.64
N LYS A 71 6.20 -5.44 -10.00
CA LYS A 71 6.67 -6.75 -9.54
C LYS A 71 5.73 -7.33 -8.49
N ALA A 72 5.38 -6.57 -7.44
CA ALA A 72 4.49 -7.03 -6.39
C ALA A 72 3.11 -7.46 -6.91
N ARG A 73 2.56 -6.75 -7.91
CA ARG A 73 1.29 -7.12 -8.58
C ARG A 73 1.41 -8.44 -9.35
N ARG A 74 2.52 -8.68 -10.05
CA ARG A 74 2.76 -9.94 -10.79
C ARG A 74 2.87 -11.13 -9.85
N GLU A 75 3.55 -10.96 -8.71
CA GLU A 75 3.72 -12.00 -7.70
C GLU A 75 2.43 -12.32 -6.91
N GLU A 76 1.49 -11.37 -6.80
CA GLU A 76 0.15 -11.67 -6.27
C GLU A 76 -0.66 -12.53 -7.25
N GLN A 77 -0.56 -12.28 -8.56
CA GLN A 77 -1.29 -13.03 -9.59
C GLN A 77 -0.77 -14.47 -9.82
N GLN A 78 0.45 -14.78 -9.37
CA GLN A 78 1.03 -16.13 -9.48
C GLN A 78 0.74 -17.01 -8.26
N ASN A 79 0.21 -16.44 -7.18
CA ASN A 79 -0.05 -17.13 -5.91
C ASN A 79 -1.55 -17.41 -5.65
N ASP A 80 -2.43 -17.01 -6.56
CA ASP A 80 -3.86 -17.35 -6.60
C ASP A 80 -4.11 -18.44 -7.66
#